data_AF-A0ABD8A7E9-F1
#
_entry.id   AF-A0ABD8A7E9-F1
#
_cell.length_a   1.000
_cell.length_b   1.000
_cell.length_c   1.000
_cell.angle_alpha   90.00
_cell.angle_beta   90.00
_cell.angle_gamma   90.00
#
_symmetry.space_group_name_H-M   'P 1'
#
loop_
_entity.id
_entity.type
_entity.pdbx_description
1 polymer ?
#
loop_
_entity_poly.entity_id
_entity_poly.type
_entity_poly.pdbx_seq_one_letter_code
_entity_poly.pdbx_strand_id
1 'polypeptide(L)'
;MQSNLDKGDMDRANDEFVQLARKYNLNPPMLKEIVILRNRGMNNAQIAQHLGVNRNTVNKYVNTLDQMDQEELIKLLGLICLIGAGAYLFLQFLKSLGGNQ
;
A
#
# COMPACT_ATOMS: atom_id res chain seq x y z
N MET A 1 27.85 7.16 8.25
CA MET A 1 26.77 7.73 7.42
C MET A 1 25.52 6.90 7.65
N GLN A 2 24.78 7.20 8.72
CA GLN A 2 23.46 6.62 8.96
C GLN A 2 22.49 7.34 8.02
N SER A 3 21.81 6.60 7.16
CA SER A 3 20.78 7.17 6.30
C SER A 3 19.63 7.63 7.19
N ASN A 4 19.57 8.93 7.44
CA ASN A 4 18.36 9.62 7.86
C ASN A 4 17.35 9.51 6.72
N LEU A 5 16.64 8.38 6.62
CA LEU A 5 15.24 8.46 6.21
C LEU A 5 14.55 9.13 7.39
N ASP A 6 14.64 10.46 7.41
CA ASP A 6 14.15 11.29 8.50
C ASP A 6 12.65 11.10 8.57
N LYS A 7 12.09 11.09 9.78
CA LYS A 7 10.66 10.86 10.01
C LYS A 7 9.79 11.78 9.12
N GLY A 8 10.28 12.99 8.86
CA GLY A 8 9.65 13.95 7.95
C GLY A 8 9.58 13.54 6.48
N ASP A 9 10.45 12.65 5.96
CA ASP A 9 10.34 12.12 4.59
C ASP A 9 9.23 11.08 4.48
N MET A 10 9.06 10.24 5.49
CA MET A 10 7.98 9.24 5.56
C MET A 10 6.62 9.91 5.73
N ASP A 11 6.53 10.94 6.57
CA ASP A 11 5.31 11.72 6.75
C ASP A 11 4.91 12.42 5.44
N ARG A 12 5.87 13.02 4.73
CA ARG A 12 5.65 13.63 3.41
C ARG A 12 5.16 12.60 2.37
N ALA A 13 5.80 11.43 2.32
CA ALA A 13 5.38 10.36 1.41
C ALA A 13 3.96 9.86 1.73
N ASN A 14 3.61 9.75 3.01
CA ASN A 14 2.26 9.37 3.42
C ASN A 14 1.22 10.44 3.05
N ASP A 15 1.52 11.72 3.28
CA ASP A 15 0.62 12.81 2.92
C ASP A 15 0.40 12.87 1.41
N GLU A 16 1.46 12.71 0.62
CA GLU A 16 1.37 12.66 -0.84
C GLU A 16 0.54 11.46 -1.31
N PHE A 17 0.74 10.29 -0.69
CA PHE A 17 -0.09 9.11 -0.96
C PHE A 17 -1.57 9.37 -0.66
N VAL A 18 -1.86 9.97 0.50
CA VAL A 18 -3.24 10.28 0.91
C VAL A 18 -3.89 11.27 -0.05
N GLN A 19 -3.17 12.31 -0.48
CA GLN A 19 -3.67 13.29 -1.44
C GLN A 19 -3.98 12.65 -2.79
N LEU A 20 -3.07 11.81 -3.30
CA LEU A 20 -3.24 11.15 -4.58
C LEU A 20 -4.38 10.14 -4.56
N ALA A 21 -4.50 9.33 -3.50
CA ALA A 21 -5.64 8.42 -3.33
C ALA A 21 -6.98 9.17 -3.29
N ARG A 22 -7.03 10.31 -2.59
CA ARG A 22 -8.24 11.14 -2.51
C ARG A 22 -8.58 11.82 -3.83
N LYS A 23 -7.60 12.23 -4.64
CA LYS A 23 -7.82 12.77 -6.00
C LYS A 23 -8.69 11.82 -6.84
N TYR A 24 -8.50 10.51 -6.66
CA TYR A 24 -9.25 9.47 -7.36
C TYR A 24 -10.47 8.94 -6.58
N ASN A 25 -10.90 9.62 -5.52
CA ASN A 25 -12.01 9.21 -4.66
C ASN A 25 -11.83 7.81 -4.02
N LEU A 26 -10.59 7.43 -3.74
CA LEU A 26 -10.24 6.18 -3.07
C LEU A 26 -9.98 6.44 -1.58
N ASN A 27 -10.41 5.52 -0.72
CA ASN A 27 -10.05 5.56 0.69
C ASN A 27 -8.58 5.09 0.83
N PRO A 28 -7.66 5.91 1.36
CA PRO A 28 -6.23 5.56 1.35
C PRO A 28 -5.89 4.29 2.14
N PRO A 29 -6.40 4.07 3.37
CA PRO A 29 -6.18 2.80 4.08
C PRO A 29 -6.66 1.58 3.29
N MET A 30 -7.90 1.62 2.77
CA MET A 30 -8.47 0.52 1.98
C MET A 30 -7.67 0.26 0.71
N LEU A 31 -7.26 1.32 0.01
CA LEU A 31 -6.46 1.23 -1.21
C LEU A 31 -5.11 0.54 -0.94
N LYS A 32 -4.42 0.95 0.12
CA LYS A 32 -3.14 0.37 0.51
C LYS A 32 -3.27 -1.14 0.74
N GLU A 33 -4.27 -1.56 1.50
CA GLU A 33 -4.52 -2.98 1.78
C GLU A 33 -4.85 -3.77 0.51
N ILE A 34 -5.72 -3.25 -0.37
CA ILE A 34 -6.06 -3.90 -1.64
C ILE A 34 -4.81 -4.10 -2.50
N VAL A 35 -3.94 -3.09 -2.62
CA VAL A 35 -2.70 -3.19 -3.40
C VAL A 35 -1.74 -4.22 -2.78
N ILE A 36 -1.58 -4.21 -1.46
CA ILE A 36 -0.71 -5.17 -0.75
C ILE A 36 -1.22 -6.60 -0.96
N LEU A 37 -2.51 -6.86 -0.79
CA LEU A 37 -3.09 -8.20 -0.95
C LEU A 37 -3.04 -8.68 -2.39
N ARG A 38 -3.25 -7.79 -3.37
CA ARG A 38 -3.10 -8.11 -4.80
C ARG A 38 -1.65 -8.46 -5.14
N ASN A 39 -0.67 -7.74 -4.58
CA ASN A 39 0.75 -8.06 -4.72
C ASN A 39 1.14 -9.41 -4.07
N ARG A 40 0.37 -9.89 -3.09
CA ARG A 40 0.51 -11.25 -2.54
C ARG A 40 -0.14 -12.35 -3.42
N GLY A 41 -0.65 -11.98 -4.60
CA GLY A 41 -1.29 -12.91 -5.53
C GLY A 41 -2.76 -13.19 -5.26
N MET A 42 -3.39 -12.47 -4.32
CA MET A 42 -4.82 -12.65 -4.04
C MET A 42 -5.67 -12.02 -5.16
N ASN A 43 -6.71 -12.71 -5.59
CA ASN A 43 -7.70 -12.18 -6.53
C ASN A 43 -8.76 -11.32 -5.82
N ASN A 44 -9.55 -10.55 -6.59
CA ASN A 44 -10.52 -9.61 -6.02
C ASN A 44 -11.57 -10.26 -5.10
N ALA A 45 -11.95 -11.51 -5.34
CA ALA A 45 -12.91 -12.21 -4.47
C ALA A 45 -12.27 -12.58 -3.12
N GLN A 46 -11.02 -13.06 -3.15
CA GLN A 46 -10.26 -13.36 -1.94
C GLN A 46 -9.96 -12.09 -1.13
N ILE A 47 -9.60 -10.98 -1.80
CA ILE A 47 -9.37 -9.68 -1.17
C ILE A 47 -10.66 -9.19 -0.50
N ALA A 48 -11.79 -9.26 -1.20
CA ALA A 48 -13.07 -8.84 -0.66
C ALA A 48 -13.47 -9.63 0.60
N GLN A 49 -13.29 -10.96 0.55
CA GLN A 49 -13.50 -11.83 1.70
C GLN A 49 -12.56 -11.49 2.86
N HIS A 50 -11.28 -11.26 2.58
CA HIS A 50 -10.26 -10.93 3.59
C HIS A 50 -10.56 -9.60 4.30
N LEU A 51 -11.03 -8.61 3.54
CA LEU A 51 -11.33 -7.26 4.06
C LEU A 51 -12.75 -7.11 4.60
N GLY A 52 -13.61 -8.14 4.46
CA GLY A 52 -15.02 -8.07 4.88
C GLY A 52 -15.84 -7.05 4.07
N VAL A 53 -15.50 -6.83 2.80
CA VAL A 53 -16.18 -5.88 1.91
C VAL A 53 -16.82 -6.58 0.71
N ASN A 54 -17.72 -5.88 0.01
CA ASN A 54 -18.28 -6.40 -1.22
C ASN A 54 -17.20 -6.49 -2.32
N ARG A 55 -17.20 -7.56 -3.12
CA ARG A 55 -16.33 -7.71 -4.30
C ARG A 55 -16.43 -6.51 -5.26
N ASN A 56 -17.60 -5.90 -5.38
CA ASN A 56 -17.81 -4.69 -6.17
C ASN A 56 -16.99 -3.51 -5.65
N THR A 57 -16.79 -3.41 -4.33
CA THR A 57 -15.90 -2.41 -3.74
C THR A 57 -14.47 -2.64 -4.21
N VAL A 58 -13.96 -3.86 -4.14
CA VAL A 58 -12.60 -4.17 -4.62
C VAL A 58 -12.46 -3.91 -6.12
N ASN A 59 -13.44 -4.35 -6.91
CA ASN A 59 -13.46 -4.11 -8.35
C ASN A 59 -13.44 -2.61 -8.68
N LYS A 60 -14.18 -1.78 -7.93
CA LYS A 60 -14.14 -0.32 -8.09
C LYS A 60 -12.72 0.20 -7.94
N TYR A 61 -12.00 -0.22 -6.90
CA TYR A 61 -10.63 0.24 -6.64
C TYR A 61 -9.67 -0.21 -7.73
N VAL A 62 -9.73 -1.49 -8.13
CA VAL A 62 -8.88 -2.03 -9.20
C VAL A 62 -9.16 -1.32 -10.52
N ASN A 63 -10.43 -1.15 -10.90
CA ASN A 63 -10.80 -0.45 -12.12
C ASN A 63 -10.37 1.01 -12.10
N THR A 64 -10.46 1.69 -10.95
CA THR A 64 -9.95 3.07 -10.82
C THR A 64 -8.44 3.11 -11.01
N LEU A 65 -7.68 2.15 -10.47
CA LEU A 65 -6.23 2.04 -10.69
C LEU A 65 -5.89 1.80 -12.17
N ASP A 66 -6.63 0.92 -12.84
CA ASP A 66 -6.44 0.61 -14.26
C ASP A 66 -6.78 1.81 -15.18
N GLN A 67 -7.55 2.79 -14.68
CA GLN A 67 -7.92 4.03 -15.37
C GLN A 67 -7.05 5.23 -14.99
N MET A 68 -6.12 5.08 -14.03
CA MET A 68 -5.20 6.16 -13.66
C MET A 68 -4.22 6.45 -14.79
N ASP A 69 -3.78 7.69 -14.86
CA ASP A 69 -2.61 8.05 -15.67
C ASP A 69 -1.39 7.22 -15.21
N GLN A 70 -0.54 6.81 -16.16
CA GLN A 70 0.59 5.93 -15.87
C GLN A 70 1.59 6.56 -14.89
N GLU A 71 1.86 7.86 -15.01
CA GLU A 71 2.78 8.57 -14.12
C GLU A 71 2.22 8.59 -12.70
N GLU A 72 0.91 8.84 -12.56
CA GLU A 72 0.25 8.85 -11.26
C GLU A 72 0.14 7.47 -10.63
N LEU A 73 -0.13 6.43 -11.44
CA LEU A 73 -0.16 5.04 -10.98
C LEU A 73 1.22 4.60 -10.47
N ILE A 74 2.28 4.87 -11.24
CA ILE A 74 3.67 4.54 -10.85
C ILE A 74 4.03 5.26 -9.56
N LYS A 75 3.68 6.55 -9.46
CA LYS A 75 3.91 7.35 -8.25
C LYS A 75 3.17 6.78 -7.04
N LEU A 76 1.89 6.44 -7.20
CA LEU A 76 1.07 5.85 -6.15
C LEU A 76 1.66 4.53 -5.64
N LEU A 77 2.03 3.63 -6.56
CA LEU A 77 2.64 2.35 -6.22
C LEU A 77 4.03 2.53 -5.59
N GLY A 78 4.82 3.49 -6.06
CA GLY A 78 6.10 3.87 -5.47
C GLY A 78 5.95 4.34 -4.02
N LEU A 79 4.98 5.19 -3.74
CA LEU A 79 4.69 5.67 -2.37
C LEU A 79 4.23 4.52 -1.46
N ILE A 80 3.33 3.65 -1.92
CA ILE A 80 2.91 2.45 -1.16
C ILE A 80 4.13 1.55 -0.89
N CYS A 81 5.03 1.39 -1.87
CA CYS A 81 6.24 0.59 -1.72
C CYS A 81 7.20 1.21 -0.71
N LEU A 82 7.45 2.53 -0.75
CA LEU A 82 8.32 3.22 0.22
C LEU A 82 7.79 3.09 1.65
N ILE A 83 6.48 3.28 1.83
CA ILE A 83 5.81 3.13 3.14
C ILE A 83 5.83 1.66 3.60
N GLY A 84 5.56 0.72 2.69
CA GLY A 84 5.47 -0.71 2.97
C GLY A 84 6.82 -1.41 3.15
N ALA A 85 7.87 -0.96 2.45
CA ALA A 85 9.22 -1.51 2.53
C ALA A 85 9.80 -1.33 3.94
N GLY A 86 9.52 -0.18 4.59
CA GLY A 86 9.83 0.02 6.00
C GLY A 86 9.18 -1.02 6.90
N ALA A 87 7.89 -1.33 6.66
CA ALA A 87 7.17 -2.36 7.41
C ALA A 87 7.70 -3.78 7.13
N TYR A 88 8.08 -4.10 5.88
CA TYR A 88 8.65 -5.40 5.52
C TYR A 88 10.01 -5.64 6.17
N LEU A 89 10.91 -4.66 6.11
CA LEU A 89 12.21 -4.73 6.79
C LEU A 89 12.05 -4.83 8.30
N PHE A 90 11.09 -4.12 8.88
CA PHE A 90 10.78 -4.19 10.31
C PHE A 90 10.26 -5.56 10.73
N LEU A 91 9.36 -6.19 9.96
CA LEU A 91 8.89 -7.54 10.24
C LEU A 91 10.00 -8.60 10.11
N GLN A 92 10.88 -8.47 9.11
CA GLN A 92 12.07 -9.31 8.99
C GLN A 92 13.00 -9.16 10.21
N PHE A 93 13.22 -7.92 10.67
CA PHE A 93 13.98 -7.64 11.87
C PHE A 93 13.37 -8.27 13.12
N LEU A 94 12.04 -8.14 13.33
CA LEU A 94 11.35 -8.78 14.46
C LEU A 94 11.45 -10.31 14.40
N LYS A 95 11.32 -10.91 13.21
CA LYS A 95 11.51 -12.35 13.01
C LYS A 95 12.94 -12.78 13.34
N SER A 96 13.93 -11.97 12.99
CA SER A 96 15.33 -12.20 13.34
C SER A 96 15.60 -12.09 14.85
N LEU A 97 14.82 -11.30 15.59
CA LEU A 97 14.92 -11.20 17.06
C LEU A 97 14.19 -12.34 17.79
N GLY A 98 13.10 -12.86 17.21
CA GLY A 98 12.33 -13.97 17.75
C GLY A 98 12.82 -15.37 17.34
N GLY A 99 13.82 -15.45 16.46
CA GLY A 99 14.28 -16.68 15.80
C GLY A 99 15.53 -17.33 16.40
N ASN A 100 15.70 -17.27 17.73
CA ASN A 100 16.70 -18.07 18.46
C ASN A 100 15.99 -18.89 19.56
N GLN A 101 15.15 -19.85 19.14
CA GLN A 101 14.82 -21.07 19.89
C GLN A 101 14.58 -22.21 18.91
#